data_AF-A0A661VDE2-F1
#
_entry.id   AF-A0A661VDE2-F1
#
_cell.length_a   1.000
_cell.length_b   1.000
_cell.length_c   1.000
_cell.angle_alpha   90.00
_cell.angle_beta   90.00
_cell.angle_gamma   90.00
#
_symmetry.space_group_name_H-M   'P 1'
#
loop_
_entity.id
_entity.type
_entity.pdbx_description
1 polymer ?
#
loop_
_entity_poly.entity_id
_entity_poly.type
_entity_poly.pdbx_seq_one_letter_code
_entity_poly.pdbx_strand_id
1 'polypeptide(L)'
;MSLVDAFFQPRSYQAARKLARGEPGGLTDTLNATLIRTAITLPGLLVVKIPWKQALLGSFLGNVLVSITVIGYYLNAGIDQPDPTTEENI
;
A
#
# COMPACT_ATOMS: atom_id res chain seq x y z
N MET A 1 10.06 19.27 3.37
CA MET A 1 9.64 17.85 3.30
C MET A 1 10.22 17.28 2.02
N SER A 2 11.13 16.31 2.10
CA SER A 2 11.81 15.77 0.91
C SER A 2 10.84 14.98 0.03
N LEU A 3 11.05 15.00 -1.28
CA LEU A 3 10.36 14.12 -2.24
C LEU A 3 10.51 12.65 -1.79
N VAL A 4 11.67 12.30 -1.23
CA VAL A 4 11.96 10.97 -0.71
C VAL A 4 11.07 10.64 0.50
N ASP A 5 10.91 11.57 1.45
CA ASP A 5 10.08 11.35 2.65
C ASP A 5 8.61 11.12 2.28
N ALA A 6 8.10 11.86 1.29
CA ALA A 6 6.73 11.68 0.80
C ALA A 6 6.51 10.32 0.11
N PHE A 7 7.58 9.72 -0.45
CA PHE A 7 7.55 8.42 -1.12
C PHE A 7 7.62 7.24 -0.14
N PHE A 8 8.33 7.37 0.98
CA PHE A 8 8.47 6.32 1.99
C PHE A 8 7.44 6.40 3.12
N GLN A 9 6.51 7.35 3.08
CA GLN A 9 5.42 7.37 4.05
C GLN A 9 4.60 6.07 3.99
N PRO A 10 4.25 5.49 5.15
CA PRO A 10 3.45 4.26 5.26
C PRO A 10 1.96 4.53 4.99
N ARG A 11 1.65 5.26 3.91
CA ARG A 11 0.28 5.66 3.52
C ARG A 11 -0.66 4.48 3.37
N SER A 12 -0.12 3.32 2.99
CA SER A 12 -0.86 2.07 2.92
C SER A 12 -1.36 1.57 4.27
N TYR A 13 -0.59 1.73 5.34
CA TYR A 13 -0.98 1.28 6.68
C TYR A 13 -2.04 2.22 7.26
N GLN A 14 -1.86 3.52 7.07
CA GLN A 14 -2.86 4.52 7.46
C GLN A 14 -4.18 4.34 6.68
N ALA A 15 -4.12 4.15 5.37
CA ALA A 15 -5.31 3.92 4.53
C ALA A 15 -6.01 2.59 4.88
N ALA A 16 -5.24 1.52 5.08
CA ALA A 16 -5.77 0.22 5.49
C ALA A 16 -6.41 0.28 6.88
N ARG A 17 -5.83 1.04 7.82
CA ARG A 17 -6.41 1.26 9.14
C ARG A 17 -7.73 2.03 9.08
N LYS A 18 -7.79 3.12 8.31
CA LYS A 18 -9.05 3.86 8.06
C LYS A 18 -10.11 2.94 7.48
N LEU A 19 -9.75 2.14 6.48
CA LEU A 19 -10.66 1.20 5.82
C LEU A 19 -11.13 0.09 6.79
N ALA A 20 -10.23 -0.49 7.59
CA ALA A 20 -10.56 -1.49 8.60
C ALA A 20 -11.47 -0.94 9.71
N ARG A 21 -11.35 0.35 10.03
CA ARG A 21 -12.22 1.07 10.98
C ARG A 21 -13.57 1.50 10.41
N GLY A 22 -13.78 1.33 9.10
CA GLY A 22 -14.96 1.82 8.41
C GLY A 22 -15.01 3.36 8.29
N GLU A 23 -13.87 4.04 8.41
CA GLU A 23 -13.81 5.49 8.28
C GLU A 23 -14.07 5.92 6.82
N PRO A 24 -14.82 7.02 6.61
CA PRO A 24 -15.09 7.53 5.27
C PRO A 24 -13.77 7.88 4.55
N GLY A 25 -13.67 7.47 3.29
CA GLY A 25 -12.48 7.70 2.46
C GLY A 25 -11.41 6.60 2.56
N GLY A 26 -11.51 5.64 3.49
CA GLY A 26 -10.53 4.54 3.61
C GLY A 26 -10.36 3.71 2.32
N LEU A 27 -11.44 3.48 1.58
CA LEU A 27 -11.41 2.76 0.30
C LEU A 27 -10.65 3.54 -0.77
N THR A 28 -10.93 4.83 -0.90
CA THR A 28 -10.28 5.74 -1.86
C THR A 28 -8.81 5.91 -1.53
N ASP A 29 -8.47 6.09 -0.25
CA ASP A 29 -7.09 6.20 0.22
C ASP A 29 -6.31 4.89 -0.06
N THR A 30 -6.95 3.74 0.12
CA THR A 30 -6.34 2.41 -0.16
C THR A 30 -6.11 2.23 -1.67
N LEU A 31 -7.07 2.62 -2.50
CA LEU A 31 -6.93 2.58 -3.95
C LEU A 31 -5.79 3.51 -4.42
N ASN A 32 -5.72 4.72 -3.88
CA ASN A 32 -4.66 5.67 -4.20
C ASN A 32 -3.27 5.12 -3.80
N ALA A 33 -3.14 4.56 -2.60
CA ALA A 33 -1.91 3.92 -2.16
C ALA A 33 -1.50 2.75 -3.08
N THR A 34 -2.47 1.96 -3.53
CA THR A 34 -2.25 0.84 -4.46
C THR A 34 -1.78 1.33 -5.83
N LEU A 35 -2.38 2.40 -6.36
CA LEU A 35 -1.98 3.01 -7.64
C LEU A 35 -0.57 3.60 -7.58
N ILE A 36 -0.24 4.31 -6.49
CA ILE A 36 1.11 4.87 -6.27
C ILE A 36 2.14 3.74 -6.25
N ARG A 37 1.91 2.66 -5.48
CA ARG A 37 2.82 1.51 -5.46
C ARG A 37 2.92 0.81 -6.81
N THR A 38 1.82 0.72 -7.55
CA THR A 38 1.83 0.17 -8.92
C THR A 38 2.74 1.00 -9.82
N ALA A 39 2.63 2.34 -9.78
CA ALA A 39 3.48 3.24 -10.55
C ALA A 39 4.96 3.15 -10.16
N ILE A 40 5.27 2.86 -8.89
CA ILE A 40 6.64 2.68 -8.39
C ILE A 40 7.22 1.31 -8.79
N THR A 41 6.41 0.25 -8.70
CA THR A 41 6.85 -1.13 -8.96
C THR A 41 6.93 -1.45 -10.45
N LEU A 42 6.09 -0.82 -11.28
CA LEU A 42 6.03 -1.05 -12.71
C LEU A 42 7.37 -0.85 -13.44
N PRO A 43 8.13 0.24 -13.23
CA PRO A 43 9.47 0.40 -13.80
C PRO A 43 10.41 -0.77 -13.49
N GLY A 44 10.38 -1.29 -12.27
CA GLY A 44 11.20 -2.43 -11.86
C GLY A 44 10.93 -3.68 -12.71
N LEU A 45 9.65 -3.98 -12.98
CA LEU A 45 9.26 -5.13 -13.82
C LEU A 45 9.64 -4.93 -15.30
N LEU A 46 9.68 -3.69 -15.78
CA LEU A 46 10.09 -3.40 -17.15
C LEU A 46 11.60 -3.54 -17.35
N VAL A 47 12.40 -3.22 -16.32
CA VAL A 47 13.87 -3.42 -16.35
C VAL A 47 14.23 -4.89 -16.54
N VAL A 48 13.48 -5.82 -15.94
CA VAL A 48 13.64 -7.27 -16.13
C VAL A 48 12.98 -7.81 -17.42
N LYS A 49 12.64 -6.93 -18.37
CA LYS A 49 12.10 -7.27 -19.70
C LYS A 49 10.78 -8.04 -19.67
N ILE A 50 9.98 -7.91 -18.61
CA ILE A 50 8.63 -8.48 -18.59
C ILE A 50 7.77 -7.72 -19.61
N PRO A 51 6.95 -8.41 -20.43
CA PRO A 51 6.05 -7.76 -21.37
C PRO A 51 5.16 -6.71 -20.70
N TRP A 52 5.02 -5.53 -21.29
CA TRP A 52 4.31 -4.37 -20.69
C TRP A 52 2.95 -4.73 -20.08
N LYS A 53 2.14 -5.52 -20.79
CA LYS A 53 0.81 -5.95 -20.30
C LYS A 53 0.91 -6.81 -19.04
N GLN A 54 1.90 -7.71 -18.97
CA GLN A 54 2.14 -8.58 -17.81
C GLN A 54 2.77 -7.80 -16.66
N ALA A 55 3.64 -6.84 -16.95
CA ALA A 55 4.24 -5.95 -15.95
C ALA A 55 3.17 -5.07 -15.29
N LEU A 56 2.27 -4.47 -16.08
CA LEU A 56 1.16 -3.67 -15.57
C LEU A 56 0.20 -4.51 -14.73
N LEU A 57 -0.22 -5.67 -15.25
CA LEU A 57 -1.14 -6.56 -14.53
C LEU A 57 -0.50 -7.10 -13.24
N GLY A 58 0.76 -7.55 -13.32
CA GLY A 58 1.49 -8.12 -12.19
C GLY A 58 1.80 -7.10 -11.10
N SER A 59 2.21 -5.88 -11.48
CA SER A 59 2.39 -4.79 -10.51
C SER A 59 1.08 -4.41 -9.85
N PHE A 60 -0.01 -4.27 -10.61
CA PHE A 60 -1.30 -3.91 -10.03
C PHE A 60 -1.84 -5.01 -9.10
N LEU A 61 -1.93 -6.26 -9.57
CA LEU A 61 -2.45 -7.37 -8.78
C LEU A 61 -1.59 -7.67 -7.55
N GLY A 62 -0.26 -7.62 -7.69
CA GLY A 62 0.66 -7.78 -6.56
C GLY A 62 0.42 -6.73 -5.49
N ASN A 63 0.23 -5.47 -5.86
CA ASN A 63 -0.04 -4.40 -4.91
C ASN A 63 -1.45 -4.46 -4.30
N VAL A 64 -2.46 -4.90 -5.06
CA VAL A 64 -3.80 -5.17 -4.52
C VAL A 64 -3.73 -6.26 -3.45
N LEU A 65 -3.00 -7.35 -3.71
CA LEU A 65 -2.82 -8.43 -2.74
C LEU A 65 -2.18 -7.93 -1.44
N VAL A 66 -1.10 -7.14 -1.56
CA VAL A 66 -0.45 -6.54 -0.37
C VAL A 66 -1.44 -5.65 0.40
N SER A 67 -2.21 -4.81 -0.28
CA SER A 67 -3.22 -3.96 0.37
C SER A 67 -4.26 -4.81 1.12
N ILE A 68 -4.76 -5.89 0.53
CA ILE A 68 -5.69 -6.82 1.18
C ILE A 68 -5.04 -7.45 2.43
N THR A 69 -3.78 -7.88 2.35
CA THR A 69 -3.06 -8.47 3.49
C THR A 69 -2.92 -7.49 4.64
N VAL A 70 -2.61 -6.21 4.37
CA VAL A 70 -2.48 -5.18 5.41
C VAL A 70 -3.84 -4.86 6.04
N ILE A 71 -4.91 -4.78 5.24
CA ILE A 71 -6.27 -4.62 5.77
C ILE A 71 -6.65 -5.81 6.66
N GLY A 72 -6.40 -7.03 6.18
CA GLY A 72 -6.65 -8.27 6.92
C GLY A 72 -5.87 -8.33 8.23
N TYR A 73 -4.64 -7.84 8.25
CA TYR A 73 -3.86 -7.68 9.48
C TYR A 73 -4.59 -6.78 10.49
N TYR A 74 -5.07 -5.59 10.11
CA TYR A 74 -5.81 -4.72 11.04
C TYR A 74 -7.15 -5.31 11.48
N LEU A 75 -7.85 -6.04 10.60
CA LEU A 75 -9.09 -6.74 10.95
C LEU A 75 -8.84 -7.87 11.96
N ASN A 76 -7.70 -8.55 11.89
CA ASN A 76 -7.37 -9.68 12.76
C ASN A 76 -6.66 -9.26 14.06
N ALA A 77 -5.70 -8.34 13.97
CA ALA A 77 -4.85 -7.90 15.08
C ALA A 77 -5.54 -6.86 15.98
N GLY A 78 -6.60 -6.23 15.49
CA GLY A 78 -7.34 -5.17 16.18
C GLY A 78 -7.03 -3.80 15.58
N ILE A 79 -8.09 -3.05 15.27
CA ILE A 79 -8.05 -1.71 14.66
C ILE A 79 -7.32 -0.65 15.50
N ASP A 80 -7.01 -0.98 16.75
CA ASP A 80 -6.32 -0.11 17.72
C ASP A 80 -4.83 -0.45 17.88
N GLN A 81 -4.32 -1.47 17.19
CA GLN A 81 -2.88 -1.72 17.20
C GLN A 81 -2.13 -0.50 16.63
N PRO A 82 -1.03 -0.09 17.28
CA PRO A 82 -0.16 0.97 16.77
C PRO A 82 0.32 0.57 15.38
N ASP A 83 0.42 1.56 14.48
CA ASP A 83 0.94 1.31 13.14
C ASP A 83 2.36 0.75 13.31
N PRO A 84 2.67 -0.45 12.76
CA PRO A 84 3.97 -1.09 12.93
C PRO A 84 5.13 -0.26 12.35
N THR A 85 4.81 0.80 11.60
CA THR A 85 5.77 1.73 11.02
C THR A 85 5.96 3.02 11.85
N THR A 86 5.34 3.12 13.03
CA THR A 86 5.54 4.24 13.97
C THR A 86 6.89 4.10 14.68
N GLU A 87 7.60 5.21 14.88
CA GLU A 87 8.95 5.26 15.50
C GLU A 87 9.05 4.61 16.89
N GLU A 88 7.93 4.41 17.61
CA GLU A 88 7.90 3.65 18.87
C GLU A 88 8.26 2.16 18.72
N ASN A 89 8.21 1.60 17.51
CA ASN A 89 8.42 0.17 17.23
C ASN A 89 9.74 -0.15 16.51
N ILE A 90 10.66 0.83 16.34
CA ILE A 90 11.96 0.66 15.66
C ILE A 90 13.12 0.97 16.61
#